data_AF-A0A920NXL8-F1
#
_entry.id   AF-A0A920NXL8-F1
#
_cell.length_a   1.000
_cell.length_b   1.000
_cell.length_c   1.000
_cell.angle_alpha   90.00
_cell.angle_beta   90.00
_cell.angle_gamma   90.00
#
_symmetry.space_group_name_H-M   'P 1'
#
loop_
_entity.id
_entity.type
_entity.pdbx_description
1 polymer ?
#
loop_
_entity_poly.entity_id
_entity_poly.type
_entity_poly.pdbx_seq_one_letter_code
_entity_poly.pdbx_strand_id
1 'polypeptide(L)' 'MSQMAIKFCEIQDFMTSVIIGATTMEQLKTNIESVNVNLSDDVIKEINQYKQFIQIHVHN' A
#
# COMPACT_ATOMS: atom_id res chain seq x y z
N MET A 1 9.26 -2.32 -3.66
CA MET A 1 8.48 -2.02 -2.44
C MET A 1 7.43 -0.93 -2.67
N SER A 2 7.78 0.21 -3.29
CA SER A 2 6.83 1.31 -3.58
C SER A 2 5.50 0.86 -4.18
N GLN A 3 5.53 0.00 -5.20
CA GLN A 3 4.32 -0.49 -5.87
C GLN A 3 3.36 -1.28 -4.96
N MET A 4 3.87 -2.10 -4.05
CA MET A 4 3.03 -2.85 -3.10
C MET A 4 2.33 -1.93 -2.12
N ALA A 5 3.03 -0.91 -1.61
CA ALA A 5 2.45 0.08 -0.72
C ALA A 5 1.38 0.91 -1.44
N ILE A 6 1.64 1.34 -2.67
CA ILE A 6 0.66 2.06 -3.50
C ILE A 6 -0.57 1.20 -3.73
N LYS A 7 -0.40 -0.06 -4.16
CA LYS A 7 -1.52 -0.97 -4.39
C LYS A 7 -2.32 -1.23 -3.11
N PHE A 8 -1.64 -1.42 -1.97
CA PHE A 8 -2.31 -1.58 -0.69
C PHE A 8 -3.18 -0.37 -0.32
N CYS A 9 -2.67 0.85 -0.54
CA CYS A 9 -3.45 2.08 -0.33
C CYS A 9 -4.63 2.19 -1.31
N GLU A 10 -4.44 1.80 -2.58
CA GLU A 10 -5.47 1.85 -3.63
C GLU A 10 -6.68 0.95 -3.32
N ILE A 11 -6.46 -0.23 -2.72
CA ILE A 11 -7.53 -1.20 -2.43
C ILE A 11 -8.30 -0.94 -1.13
N GLN A 12 -8.01 0.14 -0.39
CA GLN A 12 -8.74 0.43 0.85
C GLN A 12 -10.14 0.98 0.54
N ASP A 13 -11.17 0.47 1.22
CA ASP A 13 -12.58 0.80 0.95
C ASP A 13 -12.93 2.30 1.01
N PHE A 14 -12.14 3.09 1.74
CA PHE A 14 -12.37 4.54 1.92
C PHE A 14 -11.50 5.41 0.99
N MET A 15 -10.68 4.82 0.13
CA MET A 15 -9.76 5.55 -0.74
C MET A 15 -10.37 5.78 -2.13
N THR A 16 -10.55 7.04 -2.51
CA THR A 16 -11.02 7.41 -3.86
C THR A 16 -9.89 7.48 -4.88
N SER A 17 -8.70 7.90 -4.45
CA SER A 17 -7.51 7.98 -5.31
C SER A 17 -6.23 7.94 -4.47
N VAL A 18 -5.11 7.59 -5.10
CA VAL A 18 -3.77 7.64 -4.49
C VAL A 18 -2.94 8.71 -5.18
N ILE A 19 -2.41 9.67 -4.40
CA ILE A 19 -1.50 10.69 -4.91
C ILE A 19 -0.07 10.14 -4.91
N ILE A 20 0.56 10.12 -6.08
CA ILE A 20 1.93 9.63 -6.27
C ILE A 20 2.88 10.82 -6.41
N GLY A 21 3.76 11.02 -5.42
CA GLY A 21 4.88 11.94 -5.52
C GLY A 21 6.11 11.28 -6.13
N ALA A 22 6.76 11.93 -7.09
CA ALA A 22 8.01 11.48 -7.71
C ALA A 22 8.90 12.68 -8.07
N THR A 23 10.21 12.55 -7.89
CA THR A 23 11.19 13.57 -8.31
C THR A 23 11.83 13.24 -9.65
N THR A 24 11.67 12.01 -10.13
CA THR A 24 12.16 11.56 -11.45
C THR A 24 11.08 10.80 -12.22
N MET A 25 11.21 10.79 -13.56
CA MET A 25 10.31 10.05 -14.43
C MET A 25 10.39 8.53 -14.23
N GLU A 26 11.56 8.02 -13.86
CA GLU A 26 11.76 6.60 -13.58
C GLU A 26 10.99 6.15 -12.34
N GLN A 27 11.02 6.96 -11.27
CA GLN A 27 10.21 6.74 -10.07
C GLN A 27 8.72 6.79 -10.41
N LEU A 28 8.30 7.80 -11.18
CA LEU A 28 6.91 7.92 -11.58
C LEU A 28 6.45 6.68 -12.37
N LYS A 29 7.22 6.26 -13.38
CA LYS A 29 6.95 5.05 -14.19
C LYS A 29 6.83 3.80 -13.30
N THR A 30 7.80 3.60 -12.42
CA THR A 30 7.79 2.49 -11.47
C THR A 30 6.54 2.55 -10.57
N ASN A 31 6.16 3.73 -10.09
CA ASN A 31 5.03 3.88 -9.19
C ASN A 31 3.68 3.66 -9.89
N ILE A 32 3.48 4.13 -11.12
CA ILE A 32 2.22 3.92 -11.87
C ILE A 32 2.03 2.47 -12.29
N GLU A 33 3.10 1.70 -12.45
CA GLU A 33 3.02 0.25 -12.74
C GLU A 33 2.44 -0.56 -11.56
N SER A 34 2.27 0.05 -10.38
CA SER A 34 1.59 -0.56 -9.23
C SER A 34 0.18 -1.06 -9.52
N VAL A 35 -0.51 -0.48 -10.51
CA VAL A 35 -1.85 -0.93 -10.93
C VAL A 35 -1.87 -2.39 -11.39
N ASN A 36 -0.74 -2.90 -11.87
CA ASN A 36 -0.57 -4.28 -12.33
C ASN A 36 -0.19 -5.25 -11.20
N VAL A 37 0.07 -4.74 -9.99
CA VAL A 37 0.38 -5.58 -8.84
C VAL A 37 -0.92 -6.13 -8.25
N ASN A 38 -0.96 -7.44 -8.03
CA ASN A 38 -2.02 -8.10 -7.30
C ASN A 38 -1.49 -8.52 -5.93
N LEU A 39 -2.15 -8.04 -4.87
CA LEU A 39 -1.90 -8.52 -3.50
C LEU A 39 -2.89 -9.66 -3.24
N SER A 40 -2.38 -10.82 -2.85
CA SER A 40 -3.25 -11.93 -2.44
C SER A 40 -3.91 -11.62 -1.10
N ASP A 41 -5.04 -12.26 -0.85
CA ASP A 41 -5.77 -12.13 0.42
C ASP A 41 -4.89 -12.51 1.63
N ASP A 42 -4.00 -13.49 1.47
CA ASP A 42 -3.04 -13.89 2.50
C ASP A 42 -2.08 -12.74 2.86
N VAL A 43 -1.53 -12.05 1.87
CA VAL A 43 -0.63 -10.90 2.09
C VAL A 43 -1.39 -9.75 2.75
N ILE A 44 -2.61 -9.47 2.30
CA ILE A 44 -3.46 -8.42 2.90
C ILE A 44 -3.77 -8.76 4.37
N LYS A 45 -4.06 -10.02 4.67
CA LYS A 45 -4.34 -10.51 6.02
C LYS A 45 -3.12 -10.35 6.93
N GLU A 46 -1.92 -10.72 6.48
CA GLU A 46 -0.68 -10.53 7.24
C GLU A 46 -0.40 -9.05 7.54
N ILE A 47 -0.56 -8.17 6.55
CA ILE A 47 -0.40 -6.72 6.73
C ILE A 47 -1.38 -6.19 7.79
N ASN A 48 -2.65 -6.61 7.72
CA ASN A 48 -3.68 -6.18 8.67
C ASN A 48 -3.43 -6.69 10.10
N GLN A 49 -2.93 -7.93 10.25
CA GLN A 49 -2.54 -8.47 11.55
C GLN A 49 -1.41 -7.64 12.18
N TYR A 50 -0.40 -7.29 11.39
CA TYR A 50 0.72 -6.46 11.88
C TYR A 50 0.26 -5.04 12.25
N LYS A 51 -0.62 -4.43 11.44
CA LYS A 51 -1.24 -3.12 11.75
C LYS A 51 -1.98 -3.16 13.09
N GLN A 52 -2.79 -4.20 13.32
CA GLN A 52 -3.53 -4.38 14.57
C GLN A 52 -2.59 -4.57 15.76
N PHE A 53 -1.54 -5.38 15.60
CA PHE A 53 -0.52 -5.59 16.63
C PHE A 53 0.12 -4.27 17.06
N ILE A 54 0.58 -3.44 16.10
CA ILE A 54 1.17 -2.14 16.41
C ILE A 54 0.16 -1.23 17.12
N GLN A 55 -1.10 -1.20 16.64
CA GLN A 55 -2.12 -0.33 17.22
C GLN A 55 -2.38 -0.64 18.70
N ILE A 56 -2.37 -1.92 19.10
CA ILE A 56 -2.54 -2.33 20.50
C ILE A 56 -1.34 -1.89 21.37
N HIS A 57 -0.11 -2.02 20.85
CA HIS A 57 1.10 -1.71 21.62
C HIS A 57 1.37 -0.22 21.75
N VAL A 58 0.85 0.62 20.85
CA VAL A 58 0.98 2.08 20.93
C VAL A 58 0.00 2.70 21.93
N HIS A 59 -1.06 1.98 22.32
CA HIS A 59 -2.09 2.46 23.25
C HIS A 59 -1.94 1.90 24.69
N ASN A 60 -0.83 1.20 24.98
CA ASN A 60 -0.39 0.80 26.33
C ASN A 60 0.85 1.60 26.73
#